data_AF-A0A843SGY9-F1
#
_entry.id   AF-A0A843SGY9-F1
#
_cell.length_a   1.000
_cell.length_b   1.000
_cell.length_c   1.000
_cell.angle_alpha   90.00
_cell.angle_beta   90.00
_cell.angle_gamma   90.00
#
_symmetry.space_group_name_H-M   'P 1'
#
loop_
_entity.id
_entity.type
_entity.pdbx_description
1 polymer ?
#
loop_
_entity_poly.entity_id
_entity_poly.type
_entity_poly.pdbx_seq_one_letter_code
_entity_poly.pdbx_strand_id
1 'polypeptide(L)' 'MRHRENTLLSRAIQQAVVIDATMGATLAWAYLSAYNVSNATILRVLSGAAQRRASDLQAEQQRATE' A
#
# COMPACT_ATOMS: atom_id res chain seq x y z
N MET A 1 21.70 7.57 13.77
CA MET A 1 20.27 7.24 13.53
C MET A 1 19.68 8.23 12.52
N ARG A 2 19.41 7.79 11.29
CA ARG A 2 18.85 8.61 10.20
C ARG A 2 17.31 8.64 10.30
N HIS A 3 16.77 9.48 11.18
CA HIS A 3 15.31 9.55 11.39
C HIS A 3 14.54 10.28 10.27
N ARG A 4 15.17 11.24 9.57
CA ARG A 4 14.49 12.09 8.56
C ARG A 4 14.16 11.36 7.25
N GLU A 5 15.04 10.46 6.79
CA GLU A 5 14.80 9.66 5.58
C GLU A 5 13.62 8.69 5.76
N ASN A 6 13.42 8.20 6.99
CA ASN A 6 12.33 7.28 7.31
C ASN A 6 10.95 7.97 7.25
N THR A 7 10.88 9.28 7.54
CA THR A 7 9.62 10.03 7.51
C THR A 7 9.10 10.24 6.08
N LEU A 8 9.98 10.59 5.13
CA LEU A 8 9.58 10.81 3.74
C LEU A 8 9.14 9.50 3.08
N LEU A 9 9.91 8.42 3.27
CA LEU A 9 9.54 7.10 2.77
C LEU A 9 8.21 6.62 3.37
N SER A 10 8.03 6.77 4.69
CA SER A 10 6.78 6.40 5.37
C SER A 10 5.57 7.16 4.80
N ARG A 11 5.70 8.47 4.58
CA ARG A 11 4.64 9.28 3.96
C ARG A 11 4.35 8.85 2.52
N ALA A 12 5.39 8.57 1.72
CA ALA A 12 5.22 8.07 0.36
C ALA A 12 4.49 6.72 0.34
N ILE A 13 4.83 5.80 1.26
CA ILE A 13 4.15 4.51 1.40
C ILE A 13 2.68 4.71 1.79
N GLN A 14 2.38 5.57 2.77
CA GLN A 14 1.00 5.86 3.16
C GLN A 14 0.18 6.41 1.99
N GLN A 15 0.73 7.37 1.24
CA GLN A 15 0.06 7.92 0.07
C GLN A 15 -0.15 6.87 -1.03
N ALA A 16 0.84 6.01 -1.27
CA ALA A 16 0.72 4.94 -2.25
C ALA A 16 -0.38 3.94 -1.90
N VAL A 17 -0.59 3.64 -0.61
CA VAL A 17 -1.71 2.78 -0.16
C VAL A 17 -3.06 3.45 -0.46
N VAL A 18 -3.18 4.77 -0.29
CA VAL A 18 -4.39 5.51 -0.66
C VAL A 18 -4.62 5.50 -2.18
N ILE A 19 -3.57 5.70 -2.97
CA ILE A 19 -3.64 5.65 -4.43
C ILE A 19 -4.04 4.24 -4.90
N ASP A 20 -3.46 3.19 -4.34
CA ASP A 20 -3.81 1.80 -4.66
C ASP A 20 -5.28 1.50 -4.34
N ALA A 21 -5.79 2.02 -3.22
CA ALA A 21 -7.18 1.84 -2.82
C ALA A 21 -8.18 2.60 -3.72
N THR A 22 -7.78 3.72 -4.30
CA THR A 22 -8.70 4.63 -5.04
C THR A 22 -8.55 4.55 -6.56
N MET A 23 -7.34 4.31 -7.06
CA MET A 23 -6.97 4.34 -8.48
C MET A 23 -6.27 3.06 -8.96
N GLY A 24 -5.94 2.15 -8.04
CA GLY A 24 -5.35 0.85 -8.34
C GLY A 24 -3.82 0.80 -8.29
N ALA A 25 -3.30 -0.43 -8.27
CA ALA A 25 -1.90 -0.72 -8.00
C ALA A 25 -0.93 -0.15 -9.04
N THR A 26 -1.34 -0.03 -10.32
CA THR A 26 -0.47 0.50 -11.39
C THR A 26 -0.09 1.96 -11.13
N LEU A 27 -1.04 2.79 -10.68
CA LEU A 27 -0.77 4.20 -10.40
C LEU A 27 0.06 4.36 -9.12
N ALA A 28 -0.22 3.53 -8.11
CA ALA A 28 0.56 3.51 -6.86
C ALA A 28 2.02 3.07 -7.11
N TRP A 29 2.24 2.14 -8.03
CA TRP A 29 3.57 1.74 -8.49
C TRP A 29 4.32 2.92 -9.09
N ALA A 30 3.71 3.60 -10.08
CA ALA A 30 4.32 4.76 -10.74
C ALA A 30 4.67 5.86 -9.74
N TYR A 31 3.79 6.13 -8.78
CA TYR A 31 4.03 7.07 -7.69
C TYR A 31 5.26 6.68 -6.85
N LEU A 32 5.36 5.44 -6.37
CA LEU A 32 6.50 5.01 -5.56
C LEU A 32 7.82 4.97 -6.37
N SER A 33 7.77 4.63 -7.65
CA SER A 33 8.93 4.69 -8.54
C SER A 33 9.45 6.12 -8.70
N ALA A 34 8.57 7.13 -8.77
CA ALA A 34 8.97 8.54 -8.82
C ALA A 34 9.70 9.00 -7.55
N TYR A 35 9.45 8.35 -6.41
CA TYR A 35 10.16 8.59 -5.14
C TYR A 35 11.44 7.75 -4.98
N ASN A 36 11.91 7.08 -6.04
CA ASN A 36 13.08 6.18 -6.02
C ASN A 36 12.98 5.05 -4.99
N VAL A 37 11.75 4.60 -4.70
CA VAL A 37 11.54 3.44 -3.82
C VAL A 37 11.94 2.17 -4.56
N SER A 38 12.68 1.28 -3.90
CA SER A 38 13.13 0.04 -4.54
C SER A 38 11.95 -0.85 -4.96
N ASN A 39 12.08 -1.55 -6.09
CA ASN A 39 11.04 -2.45 -6.59
C ASN A 39 10.64 -3.51 -5.55
N ALA A 40 11.59 -4.03 -4.77
CA ALA A 40 11.31 -4.97 -3.68
C ALA A 40 10.40 -4.38 -2.60
N THR A 41 10.62 -3.10 -2.24
CA THR A 41 9.76 -2.38 -1.30
C THR A 41 8.37 -2.12 -1.90
N ILE A 42 8.29 -1.71 -3.17
CA ILE A 42 7.02 -1.47 -3.87
C ILE A 42 6.16 -2.74 -3.87
N LEU A 43 6.75 -3.87 -4.30
CA LEU A 43 6.08 -5.16 -4.31
C LEU A 43 5.57 -5.55 -2.92
N ARG A 44 6.38 -5.37 -1.86
CA ARG A 44 5.97 -5.68 -0.49
C ARG A 44 4.80 -4.83 -0.01
N VAL A 45 4.80 -3.54 -0.32
CA VAL A 45 3.74 -2.60 0.09
C VAL A 45 2.43 -2.93 -0.62
N LEU A 46 2.46 -3.07 -1.95
CA LEU A 46 1.25 -3.26 -2.76
C LEU A 46 0.65 -4.66 -2.58
N SER A 47 1.48 -5.70 -2.45
CA SER A 47 0.99 -7.06 -2.15
C SER A 47 0.35 -7.15 -0.77
N GLY A 48 0.99 -6.56 0.26
CA GLY A 48 0.44 -6.53 1.62
C GLY A 48 -0.84 -5.69 1.75
N ALA A 49 -1.01 -4.65 0.93
CA ALA A 49 -2.25 -3.88 0.87
C ALA A 49 -3.39 -4.65 0.20
N ALA A 50 -3.10 -5.38 -0.89
CA ALA A 50 -4.08 -6.26 -1.53
C ALA A 50 -4.51 -7.42 -0.62
N GLN A 51 -3.56 -8.05 0.09
CA GLN A 51 -3.85 -9.14 1.02
C GLN A 51 -4.79 -8.71 2.16
N ARG A 52 -4.52 -7.55 2.77
CA ARG A 52 -5.36 -6.98 3.84
C ARG A 52 -6.78 -6.70 3.35
N ARG A 53 -6.93 -6.11 2.16
CA ARG A 53 -8.24 -5.89 1.55
C ARG A 53 -9.02 -7.19 1.34
N ALA A 54 -8.37 -8.24 0.86
CA ALA A 54 -9.03 -9.54 0.67
C ALA A 54 -9.55 -10.11 2.00
N SER A 55 -8.75 -10.01 3.07
CA SER A 55 -9.17 -10.45 4.40
C SER A 55 -10.30 -9.58 4.98
N ASP A 56 -10.25 -8.26 4.82
CA ASP A 56 -11.29 -7.35 5.31
C ASP A 56 -12.63 -7.61 4.62
N LEU A 57 -12.62 -7.81 3.30
CA LEU A 57 -13.81 -8.18 2.52
C LEU A 57 -14.39 -9.52 2.96
N GLN A 58 -13.54 -10.51 3.25
CA GLN A 58 -13.99 -11.81 3.76
C GLN A 58 -14.63 -11.68 5.15
N ALA A 59 -14.06 -10.87 6.05
CA ALA A 59 -14.61 -10.64 7.38
C ALA A 59 -15.97 -9.94 7.33
N GLU A 60 -16.15 -8.97 6.43
CA GLU A 60 -17.42 -8.27 6.24
C GLU A 60 -18.51 -9.22 5.69
N GLN A 61 -18.15 -10.09 4.73
CA GLN A 61 -19.05 -11.10 4.20
C GLN A 61 -19.53 -12.07 5.28
N GLN A 62 -18.64 -12.52 6.17
CA GLN A 62 -19.00 -13.45 7.25
C GLN A 62 -20.03 -12.83 8.20
N ARG A 63 -19.88 -11.56 8.58
CA ARG A 63 -20.84 -10.84 9.44
C ARG A 63 -22.21 -10.64 8.81
N ALA A 64 -22.28 -10.53 7.49
CA ALA A 64 -23.55 -10.38 6.78
C ALA A 64 -24.35 -11.69 6.66
N THR A 65 -23.76 -12.82 7.03
CA THR A 65 -24.37 -14.17 6.95
C THR A 65 -24.76 -14.76 8.30
N GLU A 66 -24.52 -14.05 9.41
CA GLU A 66 -24.95 -14.40 10.77
C GLU A 66 -26.19 -13.59 11.18
#